data_AF-A0A2J0PHF4-F1
#
_entry.id   AF-A0A2J0PHF4-F1
#
_cell.length_a   1.000
_cell.length_b   1.000
_cell.length_c   1.000
_cell.angle_alpha   90.00
_cell.angle_beta   90.00
_cell.angle_gamma   90.00
#
_symmetry.space_group_name_H-M   'P 1'
#
loop_
_entity.id
_entity.type
_entity.pdbx_description
1 polymer ?
#
loop_
_entity_poly.entity_id
_entity_poly.type
_entity_poly.pdbx_seq_one_letter_code
_entity_poly.pdbx_strand_id
1 'polypeptide(L)'
;MKDQITHLPDNADRSVAKQKFKITNWPTYNKALINRGSITFWLDDEAIQAWYESATPSSRGRPQRYSDLAITTVLVIKRVFRLTLRAAQGFIDSIFTLMNVPLRCPDYTSVSKRAKSVNVSFKTFTRGEIAHLVIDSTGLKVFGEGEWKVKKHGKERRRIWRKLHLAVDSNTHEIICADLSLNNVTDSEAF
;
A
#
# COMPACT_ATOMS: atom_id res chain seq x y z
N MET A 1 -49.71 33.75 -17.43
CA MET A 1 -49.26 32.51 -16.75
C MET A 1 -47.88 32.20 -17.29
N LYS A 2 -46.85 32.89 -16.74
CA LYS A 2 -45.65 32.31 -16.11
C LYS A 2 -44.87 31.33 -17.00
N ASP A 3 -43.77 31.83 -17.57
CA ASP A 3 -42.56 31.04 -17.80
C ASP A 3 -41.39 31.79 -17.13
N GLN A 4 -40.99 31.31 -15.95
CA GLN A 4 -39.74 31.73 -15.30
C GLN A 4 -38.69 30.66 -15.61
N ILE A 5 -37.71 31.01 -16.44
CA ILE A 5 -36.51 30.20 -16.63
C ILE A 5 -35.61 30.46 -15.42
N THR A 6 -35.56 29.49 -14.51
CA THR A 6 -34.57 29.47 -13.43
C THR A 6 -33.22 29.05 -13.99
N HIS A 7 -32.29 30.00 -14.14
CA HIS A 7 -30.88 29.68 -14.35
C HIS A 7 -30.27 29.13 -13.05
N LEU A 8 -29.62 27.96 -13.12
CA LEU A 8 -28.76 27.42 -12.07
C LEU A 8 -27.53 28.33 -11.90
N PRO A 9 -27.02 28.56 -10.67
CA PRO A 9 -25.84 29.38 -10.49
C PRO A 9 -24.61 28.63 -11.02
N ASP A 10 -23.87 29.33 -11.88
CA ASP A 10 -22.54 28.97 -12.37
C ASP A 10 -21.64 28.66 -11.17
N ASN A 11 -21.24 27.40 -11.03
CA ASN A 11 -20.30 26.98 -9.99
C ASN A 11 -18.88 27.27 -10.48
N ALA A 12 -18.59 28.56 -10.68
CA ALA A 12 -17.29 29.04 -11.08
C ALA A 12 -16.25 28.71 -10.00
N ASP A 13 -15.20 28.00 -10.44
CA ASP A 13 -13.90 27.81 -9.81
C ASP A 13 -13.62 28.70 -8.60
N ARG A 14 -14.01 28.26 -7.40
CA ARG A 14 -13.51 28.84 -6.16
C ARG A 14 -12.12 28.28 -5.88
N SER A 15 -11.13 28.74 -6.65
CA SER A 15 -9.74 28.51 -6.29
C SER A 15 -9.47 29.20 -4.95
N VAL A 16 -9.23 28.43 -3.89
CA VAL A 16 -8.87 28.97 -2.57
C VAL A 16 -7.60 29.80 -2.72
N ALA A 17 -7.67 31.09 -2.43
CA ALA A 17 -6.51 31.97 -2.52
C ALA A 17 -5.38 31.44 -1.62
N LYS A 18 -4.19 31.20 -2.19
CA LYS A 18 -3.02 30.77 -1.41
C LYS A 18 -2.70 31.82 -0.34
N GLN A 19 -2.90 31.47 0.93
CA GLN A 19 -2.47 32.30 2.05
C GLN A 19 -0.95 32.48 2.00
N LYS A 20 -0.50 33.73 1.87
CA LYS A 20 0.91 34.11 1.96
C LYS A 20 1.25 34.41 3.42
N PHE A 21 1.93 33.48 4.08
CA PHE A 21 2.45 33.70 5.43
C PHE A 21 3.83 34.34 5.36
N LYS A 22 4.04 35.46 6.09
CA LYS A 22 5.36 36.07 6.25
C LYS A 22 6.06 35.44 7.45
N ILE A 23 7.12 34.69 7.23
CA ILE A 23 7.93 34.09 8.30
C ILE A 23 8.76 35.21 8.93
N THR A 24 8.42 35.59 10.17
CA THR A 24 9.11 36.65 10.92
C THR A 24 10.15 36.09 11.90
N ASN A 25 10.01 34.82 12.31
CA ASN A 25 10.92 34.15 13.23
C ASN A 25 11.49 32.86 12.59
N TRP A 26 12.67 32.99 11.99
CA TRP A 26 13.38 31.90 11.33
C TRP A 26 13.73 30.72 12.26
N PRO A 27 14.25 30.94 13.49
CA PRO A 27 14.49 29.85 14.43
C PRO A 27 13.26 29.00 14.72
N THR A 28 12.12 29.63 15.03
CA THR A 28 10.87 28.92 15.32
C THR A 28 10.34 28.17 14.10
N TYR A 29 10.43 28.78 12.92
CA TYR A 29 10.05 28.14 11.66
C TYR A 29 10.90 26.89 11.38
N ASN A 30 12.22 26.98 11.53
CA ASN A 30 13.12 25.83 11.34
C ASN A 30 12.85 24.72 12.36
N LYS A 31 12.61 25.07 13.63
CA LYS A 31 12.21 24.09 14.64
C LYS A 31 10.90 23.39 14.27
N ALA A 32 9.92 24.12 13.74
CA ALA A 32 8.68 23.54 13.25
C ALA A 32 8.92 22.60 12.05
N LEU A 33 9.82 22.93 11.11
CA LEU A 33 10.19 22.04 10.01
C LEU A 33 10.85 20.74 10.49
N ILE A 34 11.77 20.83 11.45
CA ILE A 34 12.39 19.65 12.07
C ILE A 34 11.32 18.79 12.76
N ASN A 35 10.43 19.43 13.51
CA ASN A 35 9.35 18.73 14.22
C ASN A 35 8.34 18.06 13.28
N ARG A 36 8.19 18.51 12.02
CA ARG A 36 7.38 17.79 11.01
C ARG A 36 7.94 16.41 10.67
N GLY A 37 9.24 16.20 10.86
CA GLY A 37 9.89 14.89 10.71
C GLY A 37 9.88 14.06 11.99
N SER A 38 9.43 14.61 13.12
CA SER A 38 9.27 13.86 14.37
C SER A 38 8.06 12.94 14.25
N ILE A 39 8.24 11.66 14.53
CA ILE A 39 7.19 10.65 14.43
C ILE A 39 6.75 10.28 15.84
N THR A 40 5.46 10.44 16.12
CA THR A 40 4.83 9.99 17.37
C THR A 40 4.03 8.74 17.08
N PHE A 41 4.24 7.67 17.86
CA PHE A 41 3.45 6.45 17.80
C PHE A 41 2.53 6.37 19.02
N TRP A 42 1.28 6.00 18.78
CA TRP A 42 0.34 5.59 19.81
C TRP A 42 -0.21 4.22 19.43
N LEU A 43 -0.42 3.37 20.43
CA LEU A 43 -1.02 2.05 20.27
C LEU A 43 -2.33 2.05 21.05
N ASP A 44 -3.39 1.70 20.34
CA ASP A 44 -4.73 1.58 20.87
C ASP A 44 -4.83 0.33 21.75
N ASP A 45 -5.45 0.43 22.93
CA ASP A 45 -5.50 -0.68 23.88
C ASP A 45 -6.29 -1.86 23.30
N GLU A 46 -7.37 -1.59 22.57
CA GLU A 46 -8.14 -2.59 21.85
C GLU A 46 -7.28 -3.29 20.77
N ALA A 47 -6.43 -2.55 20.07
CA ALA A 47 -5.50 -3.13 19.09
C ALA A 47 -4.42 -4.00 19.76
N ILE A 48 -3.97 -3.64 20.97
CA ILE A 48 -3.04 -4.47 21.76
C ILE A 48 -3.71 -5.79 22.14
N GLN A 49 -4.96 -5.74 22.62
CA GLN A 49 -5.72 -6.94 22.98
C GLN A 49 -6.04 -7.82 21.77
N ALA A 50 -6.36 -7.21 20.62
CA ALA A 50 -6.69 -7.90 19.38
C ALA A 50 -5.47 -8.32 18.54
N TRP A 51 -4.24 -8.16 19.05
CA TRP A 51 -3.03 -8.44 18.27
C TRP A 51 -2.85 -9.92 17.94
N TYR A 52 -3.20 -10.79 18.87
CA TYR A 52 -3.14 -12.24 18.71
C TYR A 52 -4.52 -12.80 18.37
N GLU A 53 -4.52 -13.91 17.63
CA GLU A 53 -5.76 -14.61 17.32
C GLU A 53 -6.32 -15.29 18.57
N SER A 54 -7.59 -15.03 18.87
CA SER A 54 -8.28 -15.58 20.05
C SER A 54 -9.28 -16.67 19.69
N ALA A 55 -9.60 -16.86 18.40
CA ALA A 55 -10.54 -17.87 17.97
C ALA A 55 -10.03 -19.29 18.23
N THR A 56 -10.92 -20.15 18.73
CA THR A 56 -10.65 -21.58 18.82
C THR A 56 -10.56 -22.17 17.40
N PRO A 57 -9.56 -23.03 17.12
CA PRO A 57 -9.40 -23.59 15.78
C PRO A 57 -10.64 -24.41 15.39
N SER A 58 -11.37 -23.97 14.38
CA SER A 58 -12.55 -24.69 13.85
C SER A 58 -12.17 -25.90 12.98
N SER A 59 -10.89 -26.05 12.63
CA SER A 59 -10.41 -27.08 11.71
C SER A 59 -9.07 -27.68 12.14
N ARG A 60 -8.78 -28.89 11.62
CA ARG A 60 -7.49 -29.57 11.82
C ARG A 60 -6.37 -28.79 11.10
N GLY A 61 -5.42 -28.28 11.87
CA GLY A 61 -4.26 -27.56 11.35
C GLY A 61 -3.53 -26.79 12.46
N ARG A 62 -2.42 -26.13 12.10
CA ARG A 62 -1.75 -25.21 13.03
C ARG A 62 -2.64 -23.96 13.21
N PRO A 63 -3.02 -23.61 14.44
CA PRO A 63 -3.77 -22.39 14.70
C PRO A 63 -3.04 -21.16 14.19
N GLN A 64 -3.79 -20.17 13.69
CA GLN A 64 -3.21 -18.86 13.42
C GLN A 64 -2.83 -18.22 14.76
N ARG A 65 -1.64 -17.63 14.83
CA ARG A 65 -1.16 -16.94 16.04
C ARG A 65 -1.52 -15.46 16.05
N TYR A 66 -1.49 -14.83 14.89
CA TYR A 66 -1.68 -13.39 14.73
C TYR A 66 -2.98 -13.12 13.99
N SER A 67 -3.72 -12.12 14.46
CA SER A 67 -4.97 -11.67 13.86
C SER A 67 -4.77 -10.96 12.52
N ASP A 68 -5.83 -10.78 11.76
CA ASP A 68 -5.84 -10.01 10.50
C ASP A 68 -5.46 -8.55 10.74
N LEU A 69 -5.83 -8.01 11.91
CA LEU A 69 -5.44 -6.67 12.34
C LEU A 69 -3.92 -6.56 12.43
N ALA A 70 -3.24 -7.49 13.11
CA ALA A 70 -1.79 -7.46 13.23
C ALA A 70 -1.11 -7.53 11.86
N ILE A 71 -1.55 -8.45 10.99
CA ILE A 71 -0.98 -8.59 9.62
C ILE A 71 -1.20 -7.32 8.80
N THR A 72 -2.41 -6.75 8.84
CA THR A 72 -2.76 -5.51 8.13
C THR A 72 -1.89 -4.36 8.61
N THR A 73 -1.72 -4.20 9.92
CA THR A 73 -0.87 -3.17 10.52
C THR A 73 0.56 -3.27 10.03
N VAL A 74 1.15 -4.47 9.99
CA VAL A 74 2.51 -4.65 9.42
C VAL A 74 2.58 -4.24 7.95
N LEU A 75 1.59 -4.64 7.14
CA LEU A 75 1.55 -4.33 5.71
C LEU A 75 1.36 -2.83 5.44
N VAL A 76 0.57 -2.15 6.27
CA VAL A 76 0.37 -0.69 6.22
C VAL A 76 1.67 0.03 6.56
N ILE A 77 2.31 -0.30 7.70
CA ILE A 77 3.59 0.30 8.11
C ILE A 77 4.65 0.08 7.03
N LYS A 78 4.74 -1.15 6.50
CA LYS A 78 5.64 -1.48 5.39
C LYS A 78 5.39 -0.56 4.19
N ARG A 79 4.13 -0.30 3.82
CA ARG A 79 3.80 0.54 2.66
C ARG A 79 4.11 2.01 2.92
N VAL A 80 3.68 2.55 4.05
CA VAL A 80 3.86 3.96 4.43
C VAL A 80 5.34 4.33 4.48
N PHE A 81 6.15 3.49 5.14
CA PHE A 81 7.59 3.73 5.28
C PHE A 81 8.45 3.09 4.18
N ARG A 82 7.81 2.49 3.16
CA ARG A 82 8.49 1.83 2.03
C ARG A 82 9.54 0.79 2.46
N LEU A 83 9.23 0.04 3.52
CA LEU A 83 10.14 -0.97 4.07
C LEU A 83 10.04 -2.31 3.31
N THR A 84 11.11 -3.11 3.41
CA THR A 84 11.04 -4.54 3.10
C THR A 84 10.34 -5.27 4.26
N LEU A 85 9.81 -6.48 4.04
CA LEU A 85 9.10 -7.22 5.10
C LEU A 85 9.99 -7.48 6.34
N ARG A 86 11.29 -7.75 6.14
CA ARG A 86 12.23 -7.96 7.24
C ARG A 86 12.52 -6.65 8.00
N ALA A 87 12.68 -5.55 7.27
CA ALA A 87 12.86 -4.24 7.89
C ALA A 87 11.59 -3.80 8.65
N ALA A 88 10.40 -4.05 8.10
CA ALA A 88 9.13 -3.76 8.76
C ALA A 88 8.99 -4.56 10.07
N GLN A 89 9.38 -5.83 10.08
CA GLN A 89 9.40 -6.64 11.29
C GLN A 89 10.30 -6.01 12.37
N GLY A 90 11.56 -5.72 12.04
CA GLY A 90 12.49 -5.10 12.99
C GLY A 90 12.07 -3.71 13.45
N PHE A 91 11.49 -2.92 12.55
CA PHE A 91 10.96 -1.59 12.86
C PHE A 91 9.82 -1.65 13.89
N ILE A 92 8.87 -2.55 13.69
CA ILE A 92 7.72 -2.72 14.61
C ILE A 92 8.17 -3.31 15.94
N ASP A 93 9.05 -4.32 15.93
CA ASP A 93 9.63 -4.86 17.16
C ASP A 93 10.37 -3.76 17.96
N SER A 94 11.05 -2.83 17.29
CA SER A 94 11.69 -1.68 17.94
C SER A 94 10.67 -0.73 18.57
N ILE A 95 9.54 -0.47 17.92
CA ILE A 95 8.46 0.37 18.47
C ILE A 95 7.88 -0.27 19.73
N PHE A 96 7.53 -1.56 19.68
CA PHE A 96 7.02 -2.28 20.86
C PHE A 96 8.01 -2.25 22.02
N THR A 97 9.31 -2.42 21.72
CA THR A 97 10.38 -2.31 22.73
C THR A 97 10.44 -0.92 23.35
N LEU A 98 10.44 0.14 22.54
CA LEU A 98 10.50 1.53 23.00
C LEU A 98 9.28 1.94 23.82
N MET A 99 8.10 1.38 23.49
CA MET A 99 6.85 1.64 24.19
C MET A 99 6.63 0.70 25.40
N ASN A 100 7.56 -0.23 25.65
CA ASN A 100 7.44 -1.26 26.69
C ASN A 100 6.13 -2.08 26.61
N VAL A 101 5.70 -2.40 25.39
CA VAL A 101 4.47 -3.17 25.13
C VAL A 101 4.86 -4.65 24.91
N PRO A 102 4.22 -5.62 25.60
CA PRO A 102 4.60 -7.04 25.55
C PRO A 102 4.10 -7.76 24.28
N LEU A 103 4.18 -7.10 23.12
CA LEU A 103 3.80 -7.63 21.83
C LEU A 103 5.04 -8.01 21.00
N ARG A 104 4.81 -8.86 19.99
CA ARG A 104 5.83 -9.23 19.00
C ARG A 104 5.28 -9.02 17.61
N CYS A 105 6.11 -8.49 16.71
CA CYS A 105 5.74 -8.39 15.31
C CYS A 105 5.56 -9.80 14.70
N PRO A 106 4.52 -10.03 13.88
CA PRO A 106 4.46 -11.18 13.00
C PRO A 106 5.74 -11.31 12.17
N ASP A 107 6.26 -12.53 12.05
CA ASP A 107 7.47 -12.76 11.27
C ASP A 107 7.21 -12.51 9.77
N TYR A 108 8.25 -12.07 9.06
CA TYR A 108 8.12 -11.73 7.64
C TYR A 108 7.57 -12.86 6.77
N THR A 109 7.75 -14.13 7.17
CA THR A 109 7.23 -15.29 6.44
C THR A 109 5.74 -15.44 6.67
N SER A 110 5.28 -15.29 7.92
CA SER A 110 3.85 -15.25 8.26
C SER A 110 3.14 -14.11 7.56
N VAL A 111 3.71 -12.89 7.57
CA VAL A 111 3.13 -11.74 6.87
C VAL A 111 3.05 -12.00 5.37
N SER A 112 4.12 -12.49 4.75
CA SER A 112 4.15 -12.80 3.31
C SER A 112 3.07 -13.82 2.91
N LYS A 113 2.90 -14.90 3.69
CA LYS A 113 1.89 -15.92 3.45
C LYS A 113 0.47 -15.38 3.62
N ARG A 114 0.23 -14.58 4.66
CA ARG A 114 -1.10 -14.05 4.99
C ARG A 114 -1.49 -12.83 4.14
N ALA A 115 -0.54 -12.13 3.53
CA ALA A 115 -0.81 -11.01 2.63
C ALA A 115 -1.71 -11.38 1.43
N LYS A 116 -1.76 -12.67 1.05
CA LYS A 116 -2.66 -13.16 0.01
C LYS A 116 -4.12 -13.24 0.45
N SER A 117 -4.37 -13.55 1.73
CA SER A 117 -5.71 -13.83 2.26
C SER A 117 -6.34 -12.66 2.99
N VAL A 118 -5.52 -11.78 3.56
CA VAL A 118 -6.00 -10.61 4.31
C VAL A 118 -6.39 -9.52 3.32
N ASN A 119 -7.62 -9.00 3.45
CA ASN A 119 -8.07 -7.89 2.63
C ASN A 119 -7.46 -6.58 3.14
N VAL A 120 -6.40 -6.12 2.48
CA VAL A 120 -5.78 -4.84 2.78
C VAL A 120 -6.21 -3.82 1.73
N SER A 121 -7.17 -2.97 2.11
CA SER A 121 -7.54 -1.83 1.28
C SER A 121 -6.46 -0.77 1.39
N PHE A 122 -5.57 -0.74 0.41
CA PHE A 122 -4.69 0.39 0.23
C PHE A 122 -5.42 1.45 -0.59
N LYS A 123 -5.85 2.55 0.05
CA LYS A 123 -6.30 3.71 -0.71
C LYS A 123 -5.13 4.24 -1.53
N THR A 124 -5.21 4.11 -2.85
CA THR A 124 -4.41 4.90 -3.77
C THR A 124 -4.91 6.33 -3.67
N PHE A 125 -4.03 7.26 -3.29
CA PHE A 125 -4.34 8.67 -3.48
C PHE A 125 -4.53 8.89 -4.98
N THR A 126 -5.66 9.50 -5.35
CA THR A 126 -5.87 10.03 -6.69
C THR A 126 -5.81 11.55 -6.60
N ARG A 127 -5.08 12.19 -7.52
CA ARG A 127 -4.90 13.66 -7.52
C ARG A 127 -6.03 14.45 -8.16
N GLY A 128 -7.16 13.81 -8.49
CA GLY A 128 -8.31 14.45 -9.12
C GLY A 128 -9.08 13.50 -10.03
N GLU A 129 -9.87 14.08 -10.94
CA GLU A 129 -10.57 13.33 -11.99
C GLU A 129 -9.59 12.78 -13.03
N ILE A 130 -9.85 11.57 -13.51
CA ILE A 130 -9.04 10.89 -14.52
C ILE A 130 -9.63 11.22 -15.89
N ALA A 131 -8.98 12.12 -16.64
CA ALA A 131 -9.44 12.54 -17.96
C ALA A 131 -9.05 11.55 -19.06
N HIS A 132 -7.83 11.02 -19.00
CA HIS A 132 -7.28 10.10 -20.01
C HIS A 132 -6.51 8.98 -19.33
N LEU A 133 -6.86 7.74 -19.70
CA LEU A 133 -6.24 6.53 -19.18
C LEU A 133 -5.37 5.90 -20.27
N VAL A 134 -4.09 5.68 -19.97
CA VAL A 134 -3.14 4.97 -20.82
C VAL A 134 -2.96 3.57 -20.27
N ILE A 135 -3.15 2.57 -21.12
CA ILE A 135 -3.01 1.15 -20.76
C ILE A 135 -1.80 0.61 -21.51
N ASP A 136 -0.90 -0.04 -20.77
CA ASP A 136 0.24 -0.76 -21.33
C ASP A 136 0.48 -2.04 -20.51
N SER A 137 1.02 -3.08 -21.14
CA SER A 137 1.41 -4.29 -20.44
C SER A 137 2.88 -4.63 -20.55
N THR A 138 3.41 -5.18 -19.47
CA THR A 138 4.78 -5.65 -19.39
C THR A 138 4.85 -7.12 -19.01
N GLY A 139 5.82 -7.83 -19.59
CA GLY A 139 6.08 -9.23 -19.28
C GLY A 139 6.73 -9.37 -17.91
N LEU A 140 6.04 -10.03 -16.96
CA LEU A 140 6.55 -10.35 -15.64
C LEU A 140 6.96 -11.83 -15.56
N LYS A 141 8.23 -12.09 -15.25
CA LYS A 141 8.69 -13.46 -14.96
C LYS A 141 8.26 -13.84 -13.54
N VAL A 142 7.24 -14.69 -13.43
CA VAL A 142 6.67 -15.11 -12.14
C VAL A 142 7.37 -16.33 -11.57
N PHE A 143 7.75 -17.28 -12.43
CA PHE A 143 8.44 -18.50 -12.01
C PHE A 143 9.54 -18.89 -12.98
N GLY A 144 10.52 -19.62 -12.46
CA GLY A 144 11.61 -20.17 -13.25
C GLY A 144 12.96 -19.71 -12.75
N GLU A 145 13.96 -20.49 -13.13
CA GLU A 145 15.29 -20.41 -12.55
C GLU A 145 15.96 -19.07 -12.89
N GLY A 146 16.61 -18.50 -11.86
CA GLY A 146 17.44 -17.32 -12.02
C GLY A 146 18.56 -17.59 -13.02
N GLU A 147 19.02 -16.54 -13.68
CA GLU A 147 20.04 -16.68 -14.72
C GLU A 147 21.33 -17.30 -14.19
N TRP A 148 21.70 -16.96 -12.96
CA TRP A 148 22.83 -17.56 -12.27
C TRP A 148 22.69 -19.08 -12.13
N LYS A 149 21.53 -19.60 -11.68
CA LYS A 149 21.29 -21.05 -11.54
C LYS A 149 21.38 -21.71 -12.91
N VAL A 150 20.74 -21.15 -13.94
CA VAL A 150 20.76 -21.71 -15.29
C VAL A 150 22.19 -21.76 -15.85
N LYS A 151 22.99 -20.73 -15.63
CA LYS A 151 24.38 -20.67 -16.09
C LYS A 151 25.27 -21.68 -15.35
N LYS A 152 25.02 -21.94 -14.06
CA LYS A 152 25.86 -22.80 -13.22
C LYS A 152 25.45 -24.27 -13.23
N HIS A 153 24.16 -24.57 -13.31
CA HIS A 153 23.61 -25.90 -13.10
C HIS A 153 22.72 -26.37 -14.26
N GLY A 154 22.64 -25.60 -15.34
CA GLY A 154 21.73 -25.89 -16.44
C GLY A 154 20.28 -25.56 -16.08
N LYS A 155 19.39 -25.79 -17.04
CA LYS A 155 17.96 -25.49 -16.93
C LYS A 155 17.20 -26.74 -16.53
N GLU A 156 16.58 -26.76 -15.36
CA GLU A 156 15.73 -27.86 -14.93
C GLU A 156 14.23 -27.51 -15.02
N ARG A 157 13.87 -26.23 -14.81
CA ARG A 157 12.48 -25.77 -14.81
C ARG A 157 12.19 -24.73 -15.88
N ARG A 158 11.01 -24.84 -16.51
CA ARG A 158 10.52 -23.86 -17.49
C ARG A 158 10.22 -22.52 -16.81
N ARG A 159 10.60 -21.42 -17.48
CA ARG A 159 10.24 -20.05 -17.07
C ARG A 159 8.77 -19.79 -17.44
N ILE A 160 8.02 -19.25 -16.48
CA ILE A 160 6.61 -18.87 -16.66
C ILE A 160 6.55 -17.35 -16.59
N TRP A 161 6.06 -16.77 -17.68
CA TRP A 161 5.80 -15.35 -17.81
C TRP A 161 4.29 -15.09 -17.66
N ARG A 162 3.96 -13.94 -17.09
CA ARG A 162 2.63 -13.36 -17.00
C ARG A 162 2.68 -11.96 -17.61
N LYS A 163 1.55 -11.42 -18.01
CA LYS A 163 1.47 -10.01 -18.41
C LYS A 163 0.88 -9.22 -17.27
N LEU A 164 1.60 -8.19 -16.85
CA LEU A 164 1.11 -7.19 -15.93
C LEU A 164 0.58 -6.03 -16.76
N HIS A 165 -0.73 -5.88 -16.82
CA HIS A 165 -1.40 -4.76 -17.46
C HIS A 165 -1.53 -3.64 -16.44
N LEU A 166 -1.11 -2.44 -16.80
CA LEU A 166 -1.16 -1.25 -15.96
C LEU A 166 -1.98 -0.20 -16.67
N ALA A 167 -3.00 0.33 -16.00
CA ALA A 167 -3.68 1.54 -16.45
C ALA A 167 -3.21 2.72 -15.61
N VAL A 168 -2.77 3.76 -16.30
CA VAL A 168 -2.10 4.92 -15.72
C VAL A 168 -2.80 6.18 -16.20
N ASP A 169 -3.06 7.12 -15.31
CA ASP A 169 -3.52 8.45 -15.70
C ASP A 169 -2.39 9.18 -16.46
N SER A 170 -2.67 9.64 -17.68
CA SER A 170 -1.68 10.29 -18.54
C SER A 170 -1.11 11.56 -17.94
N ASN A 171 -1.86 12.24 -17.07
CA ASN A 171 -1.48 13.55 -16.55
C ASN A 171 -0.65 13.42 -15.26
N THR A 172 -1.08 12.57 -14.34
CA THR A 172 -0.45 12.42 -13.02
C THR A 172 0.58 11.30 -12.98
N HIS A 173 0.55 10.40 -13.96
CA HIS A 173 1.30 9.14 -13.99
C HIS A 173 0.99 8.21 -12.81
N GLU A 174 -0.16 8.38 -12.16
CA GLU A 174 -0.61 7.49 -11.09
C GLU A 174 -1.20 6.20 -11.68
N ILE A 175 -0.82 5.06 -11.09
CA ILE A 175 -1.40 3.76 -11.46
C ILE A 175 -2.81 3.70 -10.89
N ILE A 176 -3.80 3.61 -11.77
CA ILE A 176 -5.23 3.59 -11.44
C ILE A 176 -5.68 2.16 -11.19
N CYS A 177 -5.30 1.24 -12.06
CA CYS A 177 -5.54 -0.18 -11.90
C CYS A 177 -4.40 -1.01 -12.46
N ALA A 178 -4.32 -2.24 -11.99
CA ALA A 178 -3.35 -3.21 -12.45
C ALA A 178 -4.02 -4.58 -12.47
N ASP A 179 -3.79 -5.35 -13.52
CA ASP A 179 -4.23 -6.74 -13.61
C ASP A 179 -3.10 -7.65 -14.09
N LEU A 180 -3.13 -8.91 -13.66
CA LEU A 180 -2.11 -9.91 -13.99
C LEU A 180 -2.74 -11.09 -14.71
N SER A 181 -2.44 -11.23 -16.00
CA SER A 181 -3.03 -12.22 -16.88
C SER A 181 -2.01 -13.28 -17.36
N LEU A 182 -2.48 -14.28 -18.11
CA LEU A 182 -1.63 -15.22 -18.82
C LEU A 182 -0.88 -14.53 -19.98
N ASN A 183 0.26 -15.08 -20.39
CA ASN A 183 1.12 -14.45 -21.40
C ASN A 183 0.46 -14.29 -22.79
N ASN A 184 -0.63 -15.02 -23.06
CA ASN A 184 -1.37 -14.97 -24.32
C ASN A 184 -2.51 -13.94 -24.33
N VAL A 185 -2.82 -13.31 -23.19
CA VAL A 185 -3.89 -12.31 -23.09
C VAL A 185 -3.39 -10.96 -23.60
N THR A 186 -4.21 -10.25 -24.36
CA THR A 186 -3.92 -8.91 -24.89
C THR A 186 -4.50 -7.83 -23.99
N ASP A 187 -4.06 -6.58 -24.15
CA ASP A 187 -4.53 -5.47 -23.31
C ASP A 187 -6.04 -5.25 -23.44
N SER A 188 -6.58 -5.40 -24.65
CA SER A 188 -8.02 -5.31 -24.95
C SER A 188 -8.87 -6.43 -24.37
N GLU A 189 -8.26 -7.53 -23.92
CA GLU A 189 -8.98 -8.63 -23.26
C GLU A 189 -8.90 -8.51 -21.73
N ALA A 190 -7.93 -7.77 -21.20
CA ALA A 190 -7.73 -7.57 -19.77
C ALA A 190 -8.47 -6.32 -19.23
N PHE A 191 -8.73 -5.33 -20.09
CA PHE A 191 -9.41 -4.07 -19.77
C PHE A 191 -10.51 -3.72 -20.77
#